data_AF-A0A7C5LY48-F1
#
_entry.id   AF-A0A7C5LY48-F1
#
_cell.length_a   1.000
_cell.length_b   1.000
_cell.length_c   1.000
_cell.angle_alpha   90.00
_cell.angle_beta   90.00
_cell.angle_gamma   90.00
#
_symmetry.space_group_name_H-M   'P 1'
#
loop_
_entity.id
_entity.type
_entity.pdbx_description
1 polymer ?
#
loop_
_entity_poly.entity_id
_entity_poly.type
_entity_poly.pdbx_seq_one_letter_code
_entity_poly.pdbx_strand_id
1 'polypeptide(L)'
;MWTGTGPRTYREAIAFSEPFVTDPVVHVSMSMWDIDIGANQRVDISAENVTAHGFDAVFRTWGDTRVARVRMDWIAFGEVTDDSDWELY
;
A
#
# COMPACT_ATOMS: atom_id res chain seq x y z
N MET A 1 7.26 -12.39 -7.24
CA MET A 1 6.82 -13.66 -6.61
C MET A 1 6.56 -14.70 -7.68
N TRP A 2 7.63 -15.09 -8.39
CA TRP A 2 7.52 -15.99 -9.54
C TRP A 2 7.37 -17.46 -9.15
N THR A 3 7.96 -17.85 -8.02
CA THR A 3 7.97 -19.21 -7.49
C THR A 3 7.16 -19.32 -6.20
N GLY A 4 6.97 -20.56 -5.72
CA GLY A 4 6.18 -20.87 -4.53
C GLY A 4 4.68 -21.05 -4.80
N THR A 5 3.99 -21.65 -3.84
CA THR A 5 2.54 -21.85 -3.85
C THR A 5 1.93 -21.46 -2.50
N GLY A 6 0.61 -21.32 -2.44
CA GLY A 6 -0.08 -20.91 -1.23
C GLY A 6 0.07 -19.40 -0.94
N PRO A 7 -0.32 -18.95 0.26
CA PRO A 7 -0.31 -17.55 0.65
C PRO A 7 1.11 -16.96 0.62
N ARG A 8 1.28 -15.86 -0.10
CA ARG A 8 2.52 -15.10 -0.20
C ARG A 8 2.21 -13.61 -0.10
N THR A 9 3.01 -12.90 0.68
CA THR A 9 2.79 -11.49 1.00
C THR A 9 4.09 -10.71 0.81
N TYR A 10 3.98 -9.51 0.25
CA TYR A 10 5.04 -8.51 0.22
C TYR A 10 4.53 -7.26 0.93
N ARG A 11 5.40 -6.62 1.69
CA ARG A 11 5.10 -5.42 2.47
C ARG A 11 6.20 -4.41 2.23
N GLU A 12 5.81 -3.20 1.84
CA GLU A 12 6.69 -2.04 1.73
C GLU A 12 6.24 -0.98 2.72
N ALA A 13 7.15 -0.49 3.57
CA ALA A 13 6.86 0.64 4.45
C ALA A 13 7.03 1.94 3.66
N ILE A 14 5.99 2.77 3.64
CA ILE A 14 5.96 4.06 2.95
C ILE A 14 5.91 5.17 3.98
N ALA A 15 6.89 6.06 3.96
CA ALA A 15 6.88 7.30 4.72
C ALA A 15 6.23 8.43 3.92
N PHE A 16 5.39 9.23 4.57
CA PHE A 16 4.89 10.47 3.99
C PHE A 16 6.01 11.54 4.00
N SER A 17 5.94 12.49 3.07
CA SER A 17 6.91 13.60 3.01
C SER A 17 6.80 14.54 4.21
N GLU A 18 5.60 14.63 4.78
CA GLU A 18 5.28 15.39 5.99
C GLU A 18 4.27 14.59 6.83
N PRO A 19 4.27 14.76 8.16
CA PRO A 19 3.28 14.11 9.01
C PRO A 19 1.90 14.76 8.88
N PHE A 20 0.86 13.93 8.93
CA PHE A 20 -0.51 14.40 9.13
C PHE A 20 -0.79 14.68 10.62
N VAL A 21 -1.80 15.50 10.93
CA VAL A 21 -2.22 15.79 12.31
C VAL A 21 -2.83 14.56 12.98
N THR A 22 -3.59 13.77 12.21
CA THR A 22 -4.16 12.49 12.63
C THR A 22 -3.94 11.44 11.55
N ASP A 23 -4.19 10.16 11.85
CA ASP A 23 -4.01 9.08 10.87
C ASP A 23 -4.86 9.34 9.61
N PRO A 24 -4.24 9.49 8.43
CA PRO A 24 -4.95 9.85 7.21
C PRO A 24 -5.76 8.67 6.65
N VAL A 25 -6.68 8.96 5.72
CA VAL A 25 -7.26 7.91 4.87
C VAL A 25 -6.31 7.64 3.71
N VAL A 26 -5.85 6.39 3.59
CA VAL A 26 -4.97 5.96 2.50
C VAL A 26 -5.75 5.09 1.51
N HIS A 27 -5.78 5.50 0.24
CA HIS A 27 -6.27 4.69 -0.86
C HIS A 27 -5.09 4.09 -1.63
N VAL A 28 -5.14 2.78 -1.88
CA VAL A 28 -4.18 2.06 -2.71
C VAL A 28 -4.86 1.51 -3.95
N SER A 29 -4.14 1.53 -5.06
CA SER A 29 -4.61 1.02 -6.34
C SER A 29 -3.49 0.27 -7.07
N MET A 30 -3.87 -0.67 -7.92
CA MET A 30 -2.92 -1.38 -8.77
C MET A 30 -2.84 -0.66 -10.12
N SER A 31 -1.66 -0.14 -10.47
CA SER A 31 -1.44 0.63 -11.70
C SER A 31 -0.79 -0.18 -12.81
N MET A 32 -0.23 -1.36 -12.50
CA MET A 32 0.25 -2.35 -13.47
C MET A 32 0.38 -3.72 -12.82
N TRP A 33 0.13 -4.79 -13.59
CA TRP A 33 0.47 -6.15 -13.21
C TRP A 33 0.97 -6.96 -14.41
N ASP A 34 2.01 -7.75 -14.17
CA ASP A 34 2.57 -8.75 -15.08
C ASP A 34 2.54 -10.11 -14.35
N ILE A 35 1.56 -10.93 -14.73
CA ILE A 35 1.20 -12.18 -14.07
C ILE A 35 1.07 -13.25 -15.15
N ASP A 36 1.62 -14.44 -14.87
CA ASP A 36 1.56 -15.58 -15.77
C ASP A 36 0.10 -15.96 -16.11
N ILE A 37 -0.14 -16.38 -17.35
CA ILE A 37 -1.48 -16.72 -17.84
C ILE A 37 -1.91 -18.16 -17.49
N GLY A 38 -1.00 -18.98 -16.95
CA GLY A 38 -1.23 -20.41 -16.71
C GLY A 38 -2.05 -20.74 -15.47
N ALA A 39 -2.43 -19.75 -14.67
CA ALA A 39 -3.22 -19.91 -13.44
C ALA A 39 -4.18 -18.72 -13.24
N ASN A 40 -5.16 -18.87 -12.35
CA ASN A 40 -6.07 -17.76 -12.01
C ASN A 40 -5.28 -16.61 -11.39
N GLN A 41 -5.62 -15.39 -11.78
CA GLN A 41 -5.03 -14.18 -11.24
C GLN A 41 -5.69 -13.87 -9.88
N ARG A 42 -4.96 -14.16 -8.80
CA ARG A 42 -5.41 -13.94 -7.42
C ARG A 42 -4.50 -12.92 -6.76
N VAL A 43 -5.00 -11.70 -6.60
CA VAL A 43 -4.27 -10.56 -6.07
C VAL A 43 -5.18 -9.82 -5.09
N ASP A 44 -4.60 -9.40 -3.98
CA ASP A 44 -5.22 -8.50 -3.01
C ASP A 44 -4.18 -7.42 -2.63
N ILE A 45 -4.63 -6.18 -2.50
CA ILE A 45 -3.81 -5.06 -2.06
C ILE A 45 -4.49 -4.34 -0.90
N SER A 46 -3.70 -3.88 0.06
CA SER A 46 -4.18 -3.08 1.18
C SER A 46 -3.16 -2.05 1.64
N ALA A 47 -3.65 -0.96 2.22
CA ALA A 47 -2.88 -0.13 3.13
C ALA A 47 -3.10 -0.65 4.55
N GLU A 48 -2.02 -0.95 5.28
CA GLU A 48 -2.07 -1.44 6.66
C GLU A 48 -1.21 -0.56 7.56
N ASN A 49 -1.44 -0.64 8.87
CA ASN A 49 -0.65 0.08 9.86
C ASN A 49 -0.51 1.58 9.52
N VAL A 50 -1.60 2.19 9.07
CA VAL A 50 -1.64 3.62 8.74
C VAL A 50 -1.43 4.40 10.02
N THR A 51 -0.50 5.34 9.97
CA THR A 51 -0.18 6.30 11.02
C THR A 51 -0.07 7.69 10.41
N ALA A 52 -0.04 8.73 11.23
CA ALA A 52 0.28 10.09 10.81
C ALA A 52 1.58 10.23 9.98
N HIS A 53 2.55 9.30 10.13
CA HIS A 53 3.86 9.39 9.48
C HIS A 53 4.02 8.52 8.23
N GLY A 54 3.13 7.56 8.02
CA GLY A 54 3.28 6.58 6.95
C GLY A 54 2.34 5.40 7.09
N PHE A 55 2.50 4.41 6.22
CA PHE A 55 1.72 3.18 6.21
C PHE A 55 2.50 2.04 5.55
N ASP A 56 1.99 0.83 5.67
CA ASP A 56 2.49 -0.32 4.93
C ASP A 56 1.64 -0.58 3.68
N ALA A 57 2.26 -0.51 2.50
CA ALA A 57 1.67 -1.00 1.26
C ALA A 57 1.84 -2.52 1.18
N VAL A 58 0.72 -3.25 1.20
CA VAL A 58 0.73 -4.71 1.25
C VAL A 58 0.17 -5.31 -0.03
N PHE A 59 0.95 -6.20 -0.64
CA PHE A 59 0.53 -7.01 -1.76
C PHE A 59 0.42 -8.48 -1.34
N ARG A 60 -0.69 -9.13 -1.66
CA ARG A 60 -0.94 -10.54 -1.38
C ARG A 60 -1.30 -11.30 -2.64
N THR A 61 -0.84 -12.55 -2.70
CA THR A 61 -1.27 -13.54 -3.69
C THR A 61 -1.34 -14.92 -3.06
N TRP A 62 -2.09 -15.84 -3.66
CA TRP A 62 -2.22 -17.20 -3.15
C TRP A 62 -2.47 -18.22 -4.26
N GLY A 63 -2.49 -19.50 -3.86
CA GLY A 63 -2.58 -20.62 -4.78
C GLY A 63 -1.31 -20.77 -5.60
N ASP A 64 -1.48 -21.02 -6.89
CA ASP A 64 -0.44 -21.26 -7.89
C ASP A 64 -0.10 -20.04 -8.76
N THR A 65 -0.68 -18.87 -8.46
CA THR A 65 -0.45 -17.60 -9.18
C THR A 65 1.04 -17.26 -9.26
N ARG A 66 1.57 -16.91 -10.44
CA ARG A 66 2.97 -16.47 -10.59
C ARG A 66 3.03 -15.01 -10.97
N VAL A 67 3.60 -14.19 -10.09
CA VAL A 67 3.66 -12.73 -10.26
C VAL A 67 5.09 -12.35 -10.62
N ALA A 68 5.29 -11.88 -11.86
CA ALA A 68 6.57 -11.35 -12.31
C ALA A 68 6.79 -9.95 -11.74
N ARG A 69 5.82 -9.05 -11.94
CA ARG A 69 5.88 -7.67 -11.47
C ARG A 69 4.49 -7.12 -11.18
N VAL A 70 4.42 -6.23 -10.19
CA VAL A 70 3.25 -5.39 -9.93
C VAL A 70 3.71 -3.97 -9.63
N ARG A 71 2.84 -3.00 -9.86
CA ARG A 71 2.98 -1.63 -9.39
C ARG A 71 1.73 -1.25 -8.62
N MET A 72 1.95 -0.67 -7.45
CA MET A 72 0.92 -0.09 -6.61
C MET A 72 1.14 1.42 -6.53
N ASP A 73 0.09 2.17 -6.77
CA ASP A 73 0.05 3.62 -6.57
C ASP A 73 -0.86 3.90 -5.39
N TRP A 74 -0.61 4.99 -4.67
CA TRP A 74 -1.36 5.34 -3.47
C TRP A 74 -1.59 6.85 -3.39
N ILE A 75 -2.62 7.22 -2.64
CA ILE A 75 -2.92 8.60 -2.25
C ILE A 75 -3.36 8.62 -0.79
N ALA A 76 -2.87 9.58 -0.03
CA ALA A 76 -3.25 9.81 1.36
C ALA A 76 -3.99 11.14 1.47
N PHE A 77 -5.12 11.14 2.18
CA PHE A 77 -5.94 12.32 2.46
C PHE A 77 -6.04 12.52 3.97
N GLY A 78 -5.64 13.69 4.44
CA GLY A 78 -5.68 14.06 5.85
C GLY A 78 -5.29 15.53 6.04
N GLU A 79 -5.46 16.00 7.26
CA GLU A 79 -5.05 17.34 7.68
C GLU A 79 -3.54 17.38 7.93
N VAL A 80 -2.89 18.44 7.47
CA VAL A 80 -1.49 18.76 7.75
C VAL A 80 -1.43 20.10 8.47
N THR A 81 -0.42 20.29 9.31
CA THR A 81 -0.21 21.56 10.01
C THR A 81 0.24 22.63 9.04
N ASP A 82 -0.34 23.82 9.14
CA ASP A 82 0.12 25.01 8.42
C ASP A 82 0.97 25.90 9.34
N ASP A 83 1.94 26.64 8.78
CA ASP A 83 2.76 27.58 9.54
C ASP A 83 1.93 28.70 10.20
N SER A 84 0.70 28.93 9.73
CA SER A 84 -0.24 29.93 10.27
C SER A 84 -1.14 29.40 11.39
N ASP A 85 -1.06 28.11 11.72
CA ASP A 85 -1.88 27.52 12.77
C ASP A 85 -1.44 28.03 14.15
N TRP A 86 -2.41 28.44 14.97
CA TRP A 86 -2.17 28.94 16.32
C TRP A 86 -2.47 27.85 17.35
N GLU A 87 -1.48 27.51 18.18
CA GLU A 87 -1.72 26.66 19.35
C GLU A 87 -2.50 27.45 20.41
N LEU A 88 -3.76 27.06 20.61
CA LEU A 88 -4.57 27.54 21.73
C LEU A 88 -4.36 26.56 22.91
N TYR A 89 -3.86 27.13 24.01
CA TYR A 89 -3.44 26.52 25.28
C TYR A 89 -4.19 25.26 25.77
#